data_AF-A0AA51RSU6-F1
#
_entry.id   AF-A0AA51RSU6-F1
#
_cell.length_a   1.000
_cell.length_b   1.000
_cell.length_c   1.000
_cell.angle_alpha   90.00
_cell.angle_beta   90.00
_cell.angle_gamma   90.00
#
_symmetry.space_group_name_H-M   'P 1'
#
loop_
_entity.id
_entity.type
_entity.pdbx_description
1 polymer ?
#
loop_
_entity_poly.entity_id
_entity_poly.type
_entity_poly.pdbx_seq_one_letter_code
_entity_poly.pdbx_strand_id
1 'polypeptide(L)'
;MRFIFLMVCVFTCGLLLSATKLYKWVDEKGQVHYSDKPHAAGQVEEQTLNSSNVPQVSIPTPLPINLPDPRRVIFVANQPLFSQSLVARQQVGEYRFGQDCVSPTALNLSRFGASSPHHRMFPSATRLSAVAASQFIQKKLKATYQEAAQIKKNRELLDSTVIFEIAEATIVACNPKVRRDRRKGLAAETDPEQYRWYQFTQAQAYLKVNWWVQDPKGSLLFKGQTEASTSRWSKNTNVDKTVLKVFEQATQNLLSDSNFVAWLSSGQKEESLWSKITGSHSESQQESMYLTRAKIAQALSYMTQGKVMVAEYYMMEGEWPDQRLFAQGFDDATLLTEHNIETLNLLNDGSIQAYLNFSRPDYITLTPTAKGSMILWKCYTSLDSRFVETLNCEQE
;
A
#
# COMPACT_ATOMS: atom_id res chain seq x y z
N MET A 1 27.42 37.99 27.82
CA MET A 1 27.92 38.11 26.43
C MET A 1 28.60 36.86 25.86
N ARG A 2 29.23 35.96 26.65
CA ARG A 2 29.88 34.74 26.10
C ARG A 2 28.93 33.67 25.52
N PHE A 3 27.67 33.60 25.97
CA PHE A 3 26.68 32.61 25.47
C PHE A 3 26.11 32.95 24.07
N ILE A 4 26.09 34.23 23.67
CA ILE A 4 25.53 34.64 22.37
C ILE A 4 26.47 34.25 21.22
N PHE A 5 27.79 34.23 21.46
CA PHE A 5 28.78 33.84 20.44
C PHE A 5 28.76 32.34 20.12
N LEU A 6 28.45 31.49 21.11
CA LEU A 6 28.38 30.04 20.90
C LEU A 6 27.13 29.63 20.09
N MET A 7 26.00 30.34 20.27
CA MET A 7 24.75 30.06 19.57
C MET A 7 24.79 30.47 18.08
N VAL A 8 25.57 31.50 17.73
CA VAL A 8 25.76 31.94 16.34
C VAL A 8 26.63 30.97 15.54
N CYS A 9 27.68 30.37 16.14
CA CYS A 9 28.51 29.38 15.45
C CYS A 9 27.78 28.08 15.12
N VAL A 10 26.82 27.64 15.96
CA VAL A 10 26.06 26.40 15.70
C VAL A 10 25.05 26.60 14.55
N PHE A 11 24.53 27.81 14.34
CA PHE A 11 23.61 28.10 13.23
C PHE A 11 24.31 28.23 11.87
N THR A 12 25.60 28.60 11.82
CA THR A 12 26.33 28.72 10.54
C THR A 12 26.86 27.39 10.00
N CYS A 13 26.98 26.34 10.83
CA CYS A 13 27.44 25.01 10.38
C CYS A 13 26.34 24.15 9.72
N GLY A 14 25.09 24.62 9.64
CA GLY A 14 23.96 23.77 9.25
C GLY A 14 23.59 23.72 7.75
N LEU A 15 24.25 24.48 6.85
CA LEU A 15 23.62 24.81 5.56
C LEU A 15 24.34 24.40 4.26
N LEU A 16 25.35 23.54 4.28
CA LEU A 16 25.96 23.06 3.03
C LEU A 16 26.05 21.53 3.00
N LEU A 17 24.89 20.87 3.03
CA LEU A 17 24.77 19.54 2.43
C LEU A 17 24.77 19.69 0.91
N SER A 18 25.93 20.05 0.35
CA SER A 18 26.15 20.07 -1.09
C SER A 18 25.97 18.67 -1.65
N ALA A 19 25.19 18.54 -2.72
CA ALA A 19 25.00 17.29 -3.44
C ALA A 19 26.38 16.66 -3.76
N THR A 20 26.61 15.44 -3.28
CA THR A 20 27.87 14.73 -3.50
C THR A 20 28.03 14.44 -4.99
N LYS A 21 29.06 15.04 -5.61
CA LYS A 21 29.43 14.80 -7.01
C LYS A 21 30.31 13.55 -7.08
N LEU A 22 30.02 12.63 -8.00
CA LEU A 22 30.86 11.48 -8.29
C LEU A 22 31.48 11.67 -9.67
N TYR A 23 32.80 11.64 -9.74
CA TYR A 23 33.54 11.79 -10.98
C TYR A 23 33.87 10.42 -11.54
N LYS A 24 33.52 10.20 -12.81
CA LYS A 24 33.82 8.97 -13.55
C LYS A 24 34.86 9.29 -14.63
N TRP A 25 35.89 8.46 -14.74
CA TRP A 25 36.87 8.55 -15.83
C TRP A 25 37.30 7.16 -16.29
N VAL A 26 37.91 7.10 -17.46
CA VAL A 26 38.48 5.88 -18.04
C VAL A 26 39.99 6.07 -18.15
N ASP A 27 40.77 5.15 -17.60
CA ASP A 27 42.24 5.21 -17.69
C ASP A 27 42.76 4.76 -19.07
N GLU A 28 44.07 4.86 -19.28
CA GLU A 28 44.74 4.46 -20.53
C GLU A 28 44.54 2.98 -20.88
N LYS A 29 44.18 2.14 -19.91
CA LYS A 29 43.91 0.71 -20.10
C LYS A 29 42.43 0.41 -20.38
N GLY A 30 41.60 1.44 -20.48
CA GLY A 30 40.16 1.29 -20.66
C GLY A 30 39.40 0.93 -19.38
N GLN A 31 40.02 1.03 -18.20
CA GLN A 31 39.36 0.74 -16.92
C GLN A 31 38.60 1.96 -16.42
N VAL A 32 37.35 1.75 -16.00
CA VAL A 32 36.48 2.80 -15.45
C VAL A 32 36.76 2.96 -13.97
N HIS A 33 37.05 4.19 -13.54
CA HIS A 33 37.28 4.56 -12.15
C HIS A 33 36.25 5.59 -11.66
N TYR A 34 36.03 5.63 -10.35
CA TYR A 34 35.11 6.57 -9.69
C TYR A 34 35.80 7.24 -8.50
N SER A 35 35.61 8.55 -8.32
CA SER A 35 36.12 9.31 -7.17
C SER A 35 35.18 10.44 -6.79
N ASP A 36 35.21 10.79 -5.52
CA ASP A 36 34.66 11.96 -4.89
C ASP A 36 35.42 13.27 -5.24
N LYS A 37 36.59 13.17 -5.88
CA LYS A 37 37.39 14.31 -6.35
C LYS A 37 37.58 14.28 -7.87
N PRO A 38 37.63 15.45 -8.54
CA PRO A 38 37.89 15.50 -9.97
C PRO A 38 39.30 14.95 -10.27
N HIS A 39 39.40 14.09 -11.28
CA HIS A 39 40.67 13.53 -11.73
C HIS A 39 41.40 14.52 -12.65
N ALA A 40 42.71 14.72 -12.46
CA ALA A 40 43.47 15.73 -13.21
C ALA A 40 43.74 15.36 -14.67
N ALA A 41 43.62 14.08 -15.04
CA ALA A 41 43.91 13.58 -16.38
C ALA A 41 42.68 12.91 -17.01
N GLY A 42 42.30 13.36 -18.21
CA GLY A 42 41.27 12.73 -19.04
C GLY A 42 39.93 13.47 -19.09
N GLN A 43 39.03 12.97 -19.94
CA GLN A 43 37.63 13.39 -19.96
C GLN A 43 36.97 12.87 -18.67
N VAL A 44 36.76 13.77 -17.71
CA VAL A 44 36.04 13.47 -16.48
C VAL A 44 34.57 13.78 -16.72
N GLU A 45 33.73 12.74 -16.68
CA GLU A 45 32.29 12.93 -16.69
C GLU A 45 31.85 13.18 -15.24
N GLU A 46 31.39 14.41 -14.97
CA GLU A 46 30.77 14.72 -13.68
C GLU A 46 29.40 14.06 -13.63
N GLN A 47 29.29 12.97 -12.87
CA GLN A 47 28.02 12.33 -12.62
C GLN A 47 27.46 12.90 -11.32
N THR A 48 26.50 13.82 -11.44
CA THR A 48 25.68 14.18 -10.27
C THR A 48 24.94 12.92 -9.85
N LEU A 49 25.17 12.46 -8.62
CA LEU A 49 24.46 11.34 -8.05
C LEU A 49 23.03 11.77 -7.71
N ASN A 50 22.22 12.07 -8.73
CA ASN A 50 20.78 12.03 -8.59
C ASN A 50 20.44 10.56 -8.37
N SER A 51 20.32 10.19 -7.09
CA SER A 51 20.10 8.82 -6.63
C SER A 51 18.89 8.13 -7.26
N SER A 52 18.10 8.85 -8.05
CA SER A 52 16.86 8.40 -8.63
C SER A 52 16.63 8.97 -10.03
N ASN A 53 16.53 8.09 -11.03
CA ASN A 53 15.94 8.42 -12.34
C ASN A 53 14.40 8.43 -12.29
N VAL A 54 13.79 8.37 -11.09
CA VAL A 54 12.34 8.43 -10.93
C VAL A 54 11.89 9.86 -11.21
N PRO A 55 10.97 10.07 -12.18
CA PRO A 55 10.45 11.39 -12.46
C PRO A 55 9.86 12.04 -11.20
N GLN A 56 10.24 13.29 -10.93
CA GLN A 56 9.59 14.09 -9.89
C GLN A 56 8.26 14.58 -10.45
N VAL A 57 7.18 14.27 -9.74
CA VAL A 57 5.83 14.68 -10.16
C VAL A 57 5.37 15.83 -9.26
N SER A 58 4.94 16.93 -9.87
CA SER A 58 4.26 18.01 -9.14
C SER A 58 2.92 17.49 -8.62
N ILE A 59 2.74 17.47 -7.30
CA ILE A 59 1.47 17.10 -6.70
C ILE A 59 0.48 18.25 -6.93
N PRO A 60 -0.64 18.03 -7.65
CA PRO A 60 -1.65 19.07 -7.83
C PRO A 60 -2.22 19.45 -6.46
N THR A 61 -2.48 20.75 -6.27
CA THR A 61 -3.14 21.22 -5.05
C THR A 61 -4.53 20.58 -4.95
N PRO A 62 -4.86 19.91 -3.83
CA PRO A 62 -6.14 19.24 -3.70
C PRO A 62 -7.28 20.26 -3.78
N LEU A 63 -8.17 20.07 -4.74
CA LEU A 63 -9.38 20.88 -4.87
C LEU A 63 -10.39 20.43 -3.81
N PRO A 64 -11.08 21.36 -3.12
CA PRO A 64 -12.20 21.00 -2.25
C PRO A 64 -13.31 20.40 -3.12
N ILE A 65 -13.60 19.12 -2.89
CA ILE A 65 -14.68 18.41 -3.57
C ILE A 65 -15.97 18.75 -2.82
N ASN A 66 -16.75 19.71 -3.34
CA ASN A 66 -18.06 20.05 -2.81
C ASN A 66 -19.14 19.39 -3.68
N LEU A 67 -19.39 18.11 -3.44
CA LEU A 67 -20.38 17.35 -4.21
C LEU A 67 -21.78 17.67 -3.69
N PRO A 68 -22.70 18.17 -4.54
CA PRO A 68 -24.01 18.63 -4.09
C PRO A 68 -24.92 17.51 -3.57
N ASP A 69 -24.64 16.23 -3.83
CA ASP A 69 -25.25 15.07 -3.16
C ASP A 69 -24.45 13.79 -3.50
N PRO A 70 -23.97 12.98 -2.54
CA PRO A 70 -23.16 11.76 -2.80
C PRO A 70 -23.97 10.57 -3.36
N ARG A 71 -24.98 10.81 -4.21
CA ARG A 71 -25.85 9.72 -4.71
C ARG A 71 -25.18 8.76 -5.68
N ARG A 72 -24.15 9.20 -6.42
CA ARG A 72 -23.48 8.36 -7.41
C ARG A 72 -22.68 7.24 -6.75
N VAL A 73 -23.03 6.00 -7.06
CA VAL A 73 -22.25 4.82 -6.66
C VAL A 73 -21.18 4.56 -7.72
N ILE A 74 -19.92 4.68 -7.31
CA ILE A 74 -18.75 4.47 -8.14
C ILE A 74 -18.20 3.06 -7.87
N PHE A 75 -18.19 2.22 -8.89
CA PHE A 75 -17.56 0.91 -8.80
C PHE A 75 -16.15 0.98 -9.36
N VAL A 76 -15.16 0.50 -8.62
CA VAL A 76 -13.79 0.38 -9.13
C VAL A 76 -13.58 -1.03 -9.65
N ALA A 77 -13.33 -1.14 -10.95
CA ALA A 77 -13.14 -2.43 -11.60
C ALA A 77 -11.78 -3.03 -11.27
N ASN A 78 -11.82 -4.27 -10.79
CA ASN A 78 -10.64 -5.12 -10.63
C ASN A 78 -10.18 -5.68 -11.99
N GLN A 79 -9.69 -4.80 -12.87
CA GLN A 79 -8.92 -5.19 -14.04
C GLN A 79 -7.65 -4.35 -14.07
N PRO A 80 -6.47 -4.90 -13.69
CA PRO A 80 -5.22 -4.23 -13.98
C PRO A 80 -5.02 -4.42 -15.46
N LEU A 81 -5.40 -3.42 -16.25
CA LEU A 81 -4.84 -3.33 -17.57
C LEU A 81 -3.40 -2.86 -17.32
N PHE A 82 -2.44 -3.78 -17.41
CA PHE A 82 -1.08 -3.36 -17.71
C PHE A 82 -1.08 -3.07 -19.20
N SER A 83 -0.71 -1.84 -19.58
CA SER A 83 -0.70 -1.52 -20.99
C SER A 83 0.21 -2.49 -21.74
N GLN A 84 -0.16 -2.84 -22.97
CA GLN A 84 0.71 -3.66 -23.82
C GLN A 84 2.10 -3.02 -23.93
N SER A 85 2.17 -1.69 -23.86
CA SER A 85 3.43 -0.94 -23.83
C SER A 85 4.25 -1.18 -22.56
N LEU A 86 3.62 -1.32 -21.38
CA LEU A 86 4.31 -1.66 -20.15
C LEU A 86 4.80 -3.11 -20.16
N VAL A 87 3.99 -4.02 -20.70
CA VAL A 87 4.39 -5.42 -20.89
C VAL A 87 5.55 -5.53 -21.89
N ALA A 88 5.56 -4.70 -22.93
CA ALA A 88 6.62 -4.63 -23.93
C ALA A 88 7.90 -3.96 -23.40
N ARG A 89 7.81 -3.08 -22.41
CA ARG A 89 8.99 -2.48 -21.75
C ARG A 89 9.69 -3.55 -20.94
N GLN A 90 10.93 -3.85 -21.30
CA GLN A 90 11.78 -4.83 -20.62
C GLN A 90 12.23 -4.39 -19.21
N GLN A 91 12.04 -3.12 -18.84
CA GLN A 91 12.51 -2.60 -17.56
C GLN A 91 11.42 -1.80 -16.85
N VAL A 92 10.82 -2.42 -15.83
CA VAL A 92 9.80 -1.80 -14.96
C VAL A 92 10.39 -1.37 -13.60
N GLY A 93 11.60 -1.84 -13.28
CA GLY A 93 12.30 -1.40 -12.08
C GLY A 93 13.80 -1.68 -12.08
N GLU A 94 14.48 -1.06 -11.12
CA GLU A 94 15.91 -1.18 -10.83
C GLU A 94 16.09 -1.57 -9.36
N TYR A 95 16.78 -2.67 -9.11
CA TYR A 95 17.00 -3.20 -7.76
C TYR A 95 18.48 -3.10 -7.41
N ARG A 96 18.80 -2.28 -6.43
CA ARG A 96 20.17 -1.99 -6.02
C ARG A 96 20.51 -2.73 -4.75
N PHE A 97 21.65 -3.42 -4.77
CA PHE A 97 22.18 -4.15 -3.64
C PHE A 97 23.61 -3.69 -3.37
N GLY A 98 23.91 -3.36 -2.10
CA GLY A 98 25.23 -2.91 -1.67
C GLY A 98 25.20 -1.56 -0.93
N GLN A 99 26.24 -1.31 -0.13
CA GLN A 99 26.27 -0.29 0.94
C GLN A 99 25.77 1.09 0.51
N ASP A 100 26.07 1.50 -0.71
CA ASP A 100 25.89 2.90 -1.11
C ASP A 100 24.59 3.17 -1.87
N CYS A 101 23.77 2.16 -2.20
CA CYS A 101 22.51 2.33 -2.98
C CYS A 101 22.64 3.08 -4.32
N VAL A 102 23.86 3.33 -4.75
CA VAL A 102 24.21 4.23 -5.84
C VAL A 102 25.14 3.54 -6.83
N SER A 103 26.00 2.63 -6.35
CA SER A 103 26.95 1.92 -7.20
C SER A 103 26.31 0.70 -7.89
N PRO A 104 26.50 0.50 -9.20
CA PRO A 104 25.85 -0.53 -10.02
C PRO A 104 26.43 -1.94 -9.82
N THR A 105 26.87 -2.31 -8.61
CA THR A 105 26.87 -3.74 -8.19
C THR A 105 25.45 -4.30 -8.12
N ALA A 106 24.44 -3.45 -8.36
CA ALA A 106 23.07 -3.77 -8.64
C ALA A 106 22.94 -5.02 -9.52
N LEU A 107 22.22 -6.00 -9.00
CA LEU A 107 21.57 -6.99 -9.83
C LEU A 107 20.61 -6.21 -10.72
N ASN A 108 21.03 -5.87 -11.95
CA ASN A 108 20.14 -5.21 -12.88
C ASN A 108 19.11 -6.24 -13.35
N LEU A 109 18.00 -6.28 -12.61
CA LEU A 109 16.85 -7.13 -12.90
C LEU A 109 16.12 -6.74 -14.19
N SER A 110 16.65 -5.79 -14.99
CA SER A 110 16.31 -5.63 -16.40
C SER A 110 16.51 -6.92 -17.23
N ARG A 111 17.21 -7.93 -16.66
CA ARG A 111 17.39 -9.27 -17.25
C ARG A 111 16.38 -10.32 -16.82
N PHE A 112 15.38 -10.00 -15.99
CA PHE A 112 14.16 -10.81 -15.99
C PHE A 112 13.57 -10.66 -17.39
N GLY A 113 13.90 -11.60 -18.27
CA GLY A 113 13.62 -11.49 -19.70
C GLY A 113 12.12 -11.30 -19.96
N ALA A 114 11.76 -11.04 -21.21
CA ALA A 114 10.37 -10.92 -21.66
C ALA A 114 9.45 -12.09 -21.25
N SER A 115 10.01 -13.20 -20.76
CA SER A 115 9.32 -14.38 -20.22
C SER A 115 8.90 -14.27 -18.74
N SER A 116 9.51 -13.40 -17.93
CA SER A 116 9.11 -13.21 -16.53
C SER A 116 8.02 -12.14 -16.45
N PRO A 117 6.79 -12.51 -16.06
CA PRO A 117 5.69 -11.57 -16.02
C PRO A 117 5.92 -10.48 -14.96
N HIS A 118 6.42 -9.31 -15.39
CA HIS A 118 6.64 -8.14 -14.53
C HIS A 118 5.36 -7.72 -13.78
N HIS A 119 4.17 -8.08 -14.28
CA HIS A 119 2.89 -7.85 -13.60
C HIS A 119 2.83 -8.47 -12.20
N ARG A 120 3.59 -9.55 -11.93
CA ARG A 120 3.63 -10.20 -10.62
C ARG A 120 4.35 -9.37 -9.54
N MET A 121 5.19 -8.43 -9.95
CA MET A 121 5.87 -7.50 -9.05
C MET A 121 4.94 -6.37 -8.55
N PHE A 122 3.78 -6.20 -9.19
CA PHE A 122 2.79 -5.22 -8.79
C PHE A 122 1.80 -5.81 -7.78
N PRO A 123 1.19 -4.96 -6.94
CA PRO A 123 0.00 -5.35 -6.19
C PRO A 123 -1.07 -5.93 -7.11
N SER A 124 -1.85 -6.88 -6.60
CA SER A 124 -3.00 -7.40 -7.35
C SER A 124 -3.98 -6.26 -7.64
N ALA A 125 -4.71 -6.33 -8.75
CA ALA A 125 -5.71 -5.30 -9.02
C ALA A 125 -6.81 -5.25 -7.98
N THR A 126 -7.09 -6.34 -7.26
CA THR A 126 -8.02 -6.30 -6.13
C THR A 126 -7.54 -5.28 -5.09
N ARG A 127 -6.24 -5.31 -4.77
CA ARG A 127 -5.63 -4.38 -3.80
C ARG A 127 -5.56 -2.96 -4.35
N LEU A 128 -5.19 -2.77 -5.62
CA LEU A 128 -5.20 -1.45 -6.25
C LEU A 128 -6.63 -0.86 -6.28
N SER A 129 -7.63 -1.66 -6.66
CA SER A 129 -9.04 -1.24 -6.70
C SER A 129 -9.57 -0.91 -5.31
N ALA A 130 -9.19 -1.70 -4.29
CA ALA A 130 -9.54 -1.42 -2.90
C ALA A 130 -8.92 -0.10 -2.40
N VAL A 131 -7.66 0.19 -2.74
CA VAL A 131 -7.03 1.48 -2.45
C VAL A 131 -7.78 2.63 -3.13
N ALA A 132 -8.09 2.50 -4.42
CA ALA A 132 -8.83 3.54 -5.12
C ALA A 132 -10.24 3.77 -4.55
N ALA A 133 -10.97 2.69 -4.26
CA ALA A 133 -12.29 2.76 -3.61
C ALA A 133 -12.21 3.43 -2.23
N SER A 134 -11.19 3.11 -1.43
CA SER A 134 -10.95 3.75 -0.13
C SER A 134 -10.74 5.27 -0.28
N GLN A 135 -9.95 5.72 -1.26
CA GLN A 135 -9.78 7.16 -1.53
C GLN A 135 -11.08 7.84 -1.96
N PHE A 136 -11.91 7.18 -2.77
CA PHE A 136 -13.24 7.69 -3.11
C PHE A 136 -14.13 7.82 -1.87
N ILE A 137 -14.16 6.80 -1.00
CA ILE A 137 -14.93 6.82 0.26
C ILE A 137 -14.46 7.96 1.18
N GLN A 138 -13.15 8.18 1.30
CA GLN A 138 -12.60 9.30 2.08
C GLN A 138 -13.07 10.67 1.57
N LYS A 139 -13.37 10.78 0.27
CA LYS A 139 -13.98 11.97 -0.35
C LYS A 139 -15.51 11.95 -0.34
N LYS A 140 -16.12 11.12 0.52
CA LYS A 140 -17.57 10.96 0.69
C LYS A 140 -18.31 10.49 -0.57
N LEU A 141 -17.60 9.87 -1.52
CA LEU A 141 -18.23 9.19 -2.64
C LEU A 141 -18.70 7.80 -2.18
N LYS A 142 -19.87 7.35 -2.64
CA LYS A 142 -20.27 5.96 -2.45
C LYS A 142 -19.43 5.12 -3.40
N ALA A 143 -18.44 4.39 -2.90
CA ALA A 143 -17.61 3.55 -3.73
C ALA A 143 -17.46 2.14 -3.19
N THR A 144 -17.29 1.19 -4.09
CA THR A 144 -16.93 -0.20 -3.79
C THR A 144 -16.05 -0.75 -4.90
N TYR A 145 -15.36 -1.86 -4.64
CA TYR A 145 -14.60 -2.57 -5.66
C TYR A 145 -15.21 -3.95 -5.89
N GLN A 146 -15.24 -4.40 -7.13
CA GLN A 146 -15.73 -5.72 -7.50
C GLN A 146 -14.85 -6.36 -8.56
N GLU A 147 -14.85 -7.69 -8.59
CA GLU A 147 -14.22 -8.44 -9.68
C GLU A 147 -14.92 -8.16 -11.01
N ALA A 148 -14.16 -8.13 -12.11
CA ALA A 148 -14.72 -7.85 -13.42
C ALA A 148 -15.88 -8.77 -13.82
N ALA A 149 -15.82 -10.04 -13.42
CA ALA A 149 -16.89 -11.01 -13.62
C ALA A 149 -18.17 -10.62 -12.87
N GLN A 150 -18.04 -10.13 -11.64
CA GLN A 150 -19.17 -9.66 -10.83
C GLN A 150 -19.75 -8.35 -11.38
N ILE A 151 -18.90 -7.44 -11.86
CA ILE A 151 -19.35 -6.20 -12.52
C ILE A 151 -20.21 -6.51 -13.75
N LYS A 152 -19.82 -7.51 -14.54
CA LYS A 152 -20.62 -7.94 -15.70
C LYS A 152 -22.00 -8.48 -15.28
N LYS A 153 -22.07 -9.22 -14.16
CA LYS A 153 -23.31 -9.76 -13.61
C LYS A 153 -24.21 -8.66 -13.02
N ASN A 154 -23.61 -7.68 -12.36
CA ASN A 154 -24.31 -6.62 -11.63
C ASN A 154 -24.48 -5.34 -12.44
N ARG A 155 -24.18 -5.37 -13.75
CA ARG A 155 -23.99 -4.18 -14.59
C ARG A 155 -25.17 -3.22 -14.56
N GLU A 156 -26.39 -3.75 -14.48
CA GLU A 156 -27.65 -2.98 -14.43
C GLU A 156 -27.85 -2.20 -13.11
N LEU A 157 -27.15 -2.60 -12.04
CA LEU A 157 -27.23 -1.96 -10.72
C LEU A 157 -26.17 -0.89 -10.51
N LEU A 158 -25.27 -0.69 -11.47
CA LEU A 158 -24.15 0.24 -11.35
C LEU A 158 -24.56 1.60 -11.90
N ASP A 159 -24.13 2.71 -11.29
CA ASP A 159 -24.23 4.02 -11.94
C ASP A 159 -23.05 4.25 -12.89
N SER A 160 -21.87 3.85 -12.45
CA SER A 160 -20.62 4.05 -13.19
C SER A 160 -19.53 3.09 -12.74
N THR A 161 -18.65 2.73 -13.68
CA THR A 161 -17.48 1.88 -13.42
C THR A 161 -16.21 2.65 -13.75
N VAL A 162 -15.32 2.83 -12.77
CA VAL A 162 -13.97 3.35 -12.91
C VAL A 162 -13.04 2.19 -13.25
N ILE A 163 -12.35 2.31 -14.37
CA ILE A 163 -11.33 1.39 -14.86
C ILE A 163 -10.00 2.14 -14.88
N PHE A 164 -8.91 1.47 -14.54
CA PHE A 164 -7.58 2.04 -14.60
C PHE A 164 -6.59 1.13 -15.33
N GLU A 165 -5.57 1.74 -15.93
CA GLU A 165 -4.46 1.06 -16.58
C GLU A 165 -3.15 1.69 -16.11
N ILE A 166 -2.19 0.85 -15.70
CA ILE A 166 -0.83 1.32 -15.43
C ILE A 166 -0.11 1.43 -16.79
N ALA A 167 -0.02 2.66 -17.28
CA ALA A 167 0.60 2.99 -18.55
C ALA A 167 2.12 2.93 -18.46
N GLU A 168 2.68 3.51 -17.40
CA GLU A 168 4.12 3.54 -17.15
C GLU A 168 4.38 3.30 -15.66
N ALA A 169 5.47 2.58 -15.37
CA ALA A 169 5.92 2.36 -14.01
C ALA A 169 7.43 2.30 -13.95
N THR A 170 7.99 2.88 -12.89
CA THR A 170 9.41 2.82 -12.57
C THR A 170 9.56 2.60 -11.09
N ILE A 171 10.13 1.47 -10.69
CA ILE A 171 10.36 1.12 -9.29
C ILE A 171 11.86 1.10 -9.05
N VAL A 172 12.34 1.81 -8.04
CA VAL A 172 13.74 1.69 -7.60
C VAL A 172 13.76 1.28 -6.15
N ALA A 173 14.38 0.14 -5.85
CA ALA A 173 14.47 -0.39 -4.50
C ALA A 173 15.93 -0.65 -4.15
N CYS A 174 16.33 -0.34 -2.92
CA CYS A 174 17.68 -0.53 -2.42
C CYS A 174 17.74 -1.24 -1.07
N ASN A 175 18.67 -2.19 -0.96
CA ASN A 175 19.12 -2.71 0.33
C ASN A 175 20.66 -2.67 0.44
N PRO A 176 21.23 -1.95 1.44
CA PRO A 176 22.67 -1.84 1.64
C PRO A 176 23.33 -3.15 2.09
N LYS A 177 22.55 -4.07 2.67
CA LYS A 177 23.04 -5.37 3.11
C LYS A 177 22.27 -6.44 2.36
N VAL A 178 22.93 -7.05 1.37
CA VAL A 178 22.56 -8.42 1.00
C VAL A 178 22.88 -9.26 2.23
N ARG A 179 21.91 -9.46 3.12
CA ARG A 179 22.01 -10.54 4.10
C ARG A 179 22.13 -11.78 3.23
N ARG A 180 23.36 -12.28 3.06
CA ARG A 180 23.62 -13.66 2.63
C ARG A 180 23.07 -14.52 3.75
N ASP A 181 21.76 -14.61 3.83
CA ASP A 181 21.10 -15.62 4.61
C ASP A 181 21.43 -16.92 3.90
N ARG A 182 22.47 -17.61 4.39
CA ARG A 182 23.05 -18.79 3.73
C ARG A 182 22.02 -19.91 3.51
N ARG A 183 20.86 -19.83 4.16
CA ARG A 183 19.75 -20.80 4.01
C ARG A 183 18.71 -20.42 2.96
N LYS A 184 18.59 -19.15 2.59
CA LYS A 184 17.62 -18.63 1.60
C LYS A 184 18.32 -17.70 0.62
N GLY A 185 19.48 -18.12 0.12
CA GLY A 185 20.26 -17.33 -0.81
C GLY A 185 19.34 -16.81 -1.92
N LEU A 186 19.10 -15.49 -1.93
CA LEU A 186 18.51 -14.81 -3.07
C LEU A 186 19.55 -14.96 -4.18
N ALA A 187 19.52 -16.10 -4.86
CA ALA A 187 20.29 -16.34 -6.05
C ALA A 187 19.80 -15.33 -7.08
N ALA A 188 20.68 -14.88 -7.97
CA ALA A 188 20.32 -14.06 -9.11
C ALA A 188 19.19 -14.67 -9.98
N GLU A 189 18.90 -15.96 -9.79
CA GLU A 189 17.88 -16.77 -10.46
C GLU A 189 16.55 -16.89 -9.69
N THR A 190 16.37 -16.16 -8.58
CA THR A 190 15.12 -16.18 -7.80
C THR A 190 13.95 -15.56 -8.56
N ASP A 191 12.76 -16.15 -8.40
CA ASP A 191 11.49 -15.66 -8.95
C ASP A 191 11.29 -14.17 -8.59
N PRO A 192 11.00 -13.28 -9.57
CA PRO A 192 10.65 -11.88 -9.33
C PRO A 192 9.64 -11.65 -8.21
N GLU A 193 8.70 -12.57 -7.97
CA GLU A 193 7.73 -12.46 -6.87
C GLU A 193 8.37 -12.40 -5.49
N GLN A 194 9.53 -13.03 -5.29
CA GLN A 194 10.23 -12.98 -4.00
C GLN A 194 10.72 -11.57 -3.68
N TYR A 195 11.07 -10.78 -4.70
CA TYR A 195 11.50 -9.40 -4.54
C TYR A 195 10.34 -8.47 -4.18
N ARG A 196 9.08 -8.82 -4.53
CA ARG A 196 7.92 -8.00 -4.18
C ARG A 196 7.74 -7.86 -2.66
N TRP A 197 7.96 -8.96 -1.95
CA TRP A 197 7.80 -9.06 -0.49
C TRP A 197 9.07 -8.77 0.29
N TYR A 198 10.21 -8.68 -0.40
CA TYR A 198 11.50 -8.40 0.22
C TYR A 198 11.51 -7.00 0.87
N GLN A 199 12.04 -6.94 2.09
CA GLN A 199 12.19 -5.69 2.82
C GLN A 199 13.45 -4.95 2.34
N PHE A 200 13.23 -3.84 1.66
CA PHE A 200 14.28 -2.93 1.23
C PHE A 200 14.47 -1.84 2.28
N THR A 201 15.72 -1.43 2.47
CA THR A 201 16.01 -0.29 3.36
C THR A 201 15.43 0.99 2.80
N GLN A 202 15.38 1.11 1.47
CA GLN A 202 14.78 2.25 0.79
C GLN A 202 14.09 1.79 -0.48
N ALA A 203 12.89 2.30 -0.77
CA ALA A 203 12.28 2.14 -2.07
C ALA A 203 11.54 3.41 -2.52
N GLN A 204 11.44 3.56 -3.82
CA GLN A 204 10.70 4.62 -4.46
C GLN A 204 10.03 4.09 -5.73
N ALA A 205 8.91 4.70 -6.11
CA ALA A 205 8.24 4.35 -7.35
C ALA A 205 7.67 5.60 -8.03
N TYR A 206 7.46 5.48 -9.33
CA TYR A 206 6.67 6.37 -10.18
C TYR A 206 5.65 5.54 -10.94
N LEU A 207 4.44 6.07 -11.05
CA LEU A 207 3.36 5.48 -11.85
C LEU A 207 2.71 6.55 -12.71
N LYS A 208 2.42 6.18 -13.95
CA LYS A 208 1.47 6.87 -14.83
C LYS A 208 0.24 5.98 -15.00
N VAL A 209 -0.92 6.50 -14.63
CA VAL A 209 -2.18 5.74 -14.60
C VAL A 209 -3.17 6.41 -15.54
N ASN A 210 -3.68 5.64 -16.51
CA ASN A 210 -4.82 6.04 -17.32
C ASN A 210 -6.11 5.64 -16.59
N TRP A 211 -7.11 6.52 -16.63
CA TRP A 211 -8.40 6.31 -15.99
C TRP A 211 -9.51 6.44 -17.03
N TRP A 212 -10.50 5.56 -16.95
CA TRP A 212 -11.73 5.67 -17.70
C TRP A 212 -12.91 5.48 -16.75
N VAL A 213 -13.97 6.24 -16.99
CA VAL A 213 -15.27 5.94 -16.40
C VAL A 213 -16.23 5.55 -17.49
N GLN A 214 -16.94 4.46 -17.26
CA GLN A 214 -17.97 3.96 -18.15
C GLN A 214 -19.33 3.92 -17.46
N ASP A 215 -20.38 4.13 -18.24
CA ASP A 215 -21.76 3.88 -17.81
C ASP A 215 -22.06 2.36 -17.81
N PRO A 216 -23.24 1.92 -17.35
CA PRO A 216 -23.68 0.53 -17.41
C PRO A 216 -23.73 -0.08 -18.81
N LYS A 217 -23.81 0.73 -19.87
CA LYS A 217 -23.79 0.27 -21.26
C LYS A 217 -22.37 0.14 -21.79
N GLY A 218 -21.37 0.68 -21.07
CA GLY A 218 -19.97 0.71 -21.46
C GLY A 218 -19.59 1.97 -22.23
N SER A 219 -20.50 2.93 -22.34
CA SER A 219 -20.24 4.23 -22.95
C SER A 219 -19.21 4.98 -22.11
N LEU A 220 -18.19 5.52 -22.76
CA LEU A 220 -17.15 6.28 -22.09
C LEU A 220 -17.71 7.62 -21.60
N LEU A 221 -17.72 7.82 -20.28
CA LEU A 221 -18.17 9.05 -19.62
C LEU A 221 -17.02 10.00 -19.31
N PHE A 222 -15.86 9.46 -18.96
CA PHE A 222 -14.67 10.22 -18.60
C PHE A 222 -13.40 9.48 -19.03
N LYS A 223 -12.39 10.23 -19.44
CA LYS A 223 -11.03 9.73 -19.66
C LYS A 223 -10.04 10.73 -19.08
N GLY A 224 -9.11 10.23 -18.28
CA GLY A 224 -8.09 11.05 -17.64
C GLY A 224 -6.77 10.29 -17.49
N GLN A 225 -5.74 11.02 -17.11
CA GLN A 225 -4.44 10.45 -16.82
C GLN A 225 -3.85 11.16 -15.60
N THR A 226 -3.23 10.39 -14.72
CA THR A 226 -2.54 10.94 -13.55
C THR A 226 -1.13 10.36 -13.46
N GLU A 227 -0.22 11.17 -12.97
CA GLU A 227 1.12 10.73 -12.60
C GLU A 227 1.29 10.85 -11.09
N ALA A 228 2.09 9.97 -10.50
CA ALA A 228 2.46 10.06 -9.10
C ALA A 228 3.84 9.45 -8.88
N SER A 229 4.54 9.93 -7.84
CA SER A 229 5.80 9.35 -7.39
C SER A 229 5.93 9.45 -5.88
N THR A 230 6.71 8.54 -5.28
CA THR A 230 7.26 8.80 -3.95
C THR A 230 8.45 9.75 -4.10
N SER A 231 8.23 11.05 -3.88
CA SER A 231 9.28 12.08 -4.02
C SER A 231 10.50 11.86 -3.11
N ARG A 232 10.35 11.02 -2.06
CA ARG A 232 11.41 10.59 -1.15
C ARG A 232 11.46 9.07 -1.05
N TRP A 233 12.67 8.56 -0.86
CA TRP A 233 12.90 7.16 -0.51
C TRP A 233 12.10 6.79 0.75
N SER A 234 11.19 5.85 0.60
CA SER A 234 10.45 5.26 1.72
C SER A 234 11.39 4.28 2.44
N LYS A 235 11.62 4.49 3.74
CA LYS A 235 12.54 3.67 4.54
C LYS A 235 11.87 2.38 5.00
N ASN A 236 12.64 1.29 5.08
CA ASN A 236 12.22 -0.01 5.62
C ASN A 236 10.86 -0.46 5.05
N THR A 237 10.80 -0.59 3.72
CA THR A 237 9.55 -0.88 3.01
C THR A 237 9.80 -1.96 1.96
N ASN A 238 8.73 -2.50 1.40
CA ASN A 238 8.79 -3.39 0.25
C ASN A 238 8.23 -2.71 -1.00
N VAL A 239 8.44 -3.34 -2.16
CA VAL A 239 7.97 -2.82 -3.45
C VAL A 239 6.45 -2.69 -3.46
N ASP A 240 5.74 -3.69 -2.95
CA ASP A 240 4.29 -3.73 -2.90
C ASP A 240 3.68 -2.50 -2.17
N LYS A 241 4.12 -2.23 -0.95
CA LYS A 241 3.71 -1.06 -0.16
C LYS A 241 4.06 0.26 -0.86
N THR A 242 5.23 0.31 -1.49
CA THR A 242 5.69 1.51 -2.21
C THR A 242 4.79 1.79 -3.42
N VAL A 243 4.48 0.78 -4.23
CA VAL A 243 3.59 0.90 -5.39
C VAL A 243 2.17 1.28 -4.96
N LEU A 244 1.62 0.66 -3.90
CA LEU A 244 0.30 1.02 -3.37
C LEU A 244 0.23 2.49 -2.95
N LYS A 245 1.26 3.00 -2.28
CA LYS A 245 1.33 4.40 -1.86
C LYS A 245 1.37 5.36 -3.06
N VAL A 246 2.11 5.02 -4.11
CA VAL A 246 2.14 5.85 -5.34
C VAL A 246 0.80 5.78 -6.07
N PHE A 247 0.15 4.62 -6.09
CA PHE A 247 -1.16 4.45 -6.69
C PHE A 247 -2.26 5.21 -5.91
N GLU A 248 -2.17 5.21 -4.58
CA GLU A 248 -3.01 6.03 -3.70
C GLU A 248 -2.89 7.51 -4.08
N GLN A 249 -1.66 8.02 -4.20
CA GLN A 249 -1.39 9.39 -4.63
C GLN A 249 -1.93 9.66 -6.05
N ALA A 250 -1.78 8.72 -6.99
CA ALA A 250 -2.34 8.85 -8.34
C ALA A 250 -3.87 8.97 -8.29
N THR A 251 -4.53 8.21 -7.41
CA THR A 251 -5.99 8.31 -7.20
C THR A 251 -6.38 9.65 -6.59
N GLN A 252 -5.61 10.17 -5.63
CA GLN A 252 -5.83 11.51 -5.07
C GLN A 252 -5.67 12.61 -6.12
N ASN A 253 -4.71 12.44 -7.04
CA ASN A 253 -4.49 13.35 -8.16
C ASN A 253 -5.69 13.32 -9.12
N LEU A 254 -6.30 12.15 -9.37
CA LEU A 254 -7.53 12.03 -10.15
C LEU A 254 -8.68 12.77 -9.45
N LEU A 255 -8.82 12.60 -8.14
CA LEU A 255 -9.84 13.28 -7.34
C LEU A 255 -9.64 14.80 -7.27
N SER A 256 -8.45 15.27 -7.62
CA SER A 256 -8.11 16.69 -7.72
C SER A 256 -8.17 17.22 -9.15
N ASP A 257 -8.44 16.35 -10.14
CA ASP A 257 -8.57 16.75 -11.54
C ASP A 257 -9.89 17.48 -11.76
N SER A 258 -9.81 18.71 -12.28
CA SER A 258 -10.98 19.56 -12.48
C SER A 258 -12.02 18.97 -13.45
N ASN A 259 -11.59 18.23 -14.48
CA ASN A 259 -12.50 17.59 -15.42
C ASN A 259 -13.21 16.39 -14.78
N PHE A 260 -12.50 15.63 -13.96
CA PHE A 260 -13.07 14.52 -13.20
C PHE A 260 -14.09 15.01 -12.17
N VAL A 261 -13.75 16.07 -11.41
CA VAL A 261 -14.67 16.68 -10.43
C VAL A 261 -15.88 17.32 -11.11
N ALA A 262 -15.69 17.98 -12.26
CA ALA A 262 -16.80 18.49 -13.07
C ALA A 262 -17.71 17.37 -13.57
N TRP A 263 -17.12 16.25 -14.04
CA TRP A 263 -17.88 15.06 -14.42
C TRP A 263 -18.65 14.48 -13.23
N LEU A 264 -18.03 14.34 -12.06
CA LEU A 264 -18.71 13.87 -10.85
C LEU A 264 -19.93 14.74 -10.50
N SER A 265 -19.80 16.05 -10.72
CA SER A 265 -20.83 17.05 -10.39
C SER A 265 -21.94 17.15 -11.45
N SER A 266 -21.68 16.82 -12.71
CA SER A 266 -22.64 16.97 -13.82
C SER A 266 -23.81 15.96 -13.79
N GLY A 267 -23.79 14.99 -12.89
CA GLY A 267 -24.75 13.88 -12.82
C GLY A 267 -26.13 14.12 -12.27
N GLN A 268 -26.48 15.36 -11.96
CA GLN A 268 -27.63 15.67 -11.12
C GLN A 268 -28.99 15.68 -11.86
N LYS A 269 -29.30 14.74 -12.77
CA LYS A 269 -30.62 14.76 -13.45
C LYS A 269 -31.46 13.49 -13.53
N GLU A 270 -31.08 12.38 -12.91
CA GLU A 270 -31.99 11.22 -12.82
C GLU A 270 -32.43 10.93 -11.38
N GLU A 271 -33.48 11.64 -10.97
CA GLU A 271 -34.10 11.51 -9.66
C GLU A 271 -35.16 10.38 -9.56
N SER A 272 -35.33 9.53 -10.59
CA SER A 272 -36.55 8.70 -10.70
C SER A 272 -36.38 7.17 -10.68
N LEU A 273 -35.18 6.61 -10.54
CA LEU A 273 -34.99 5.14 -10.56
C LEU A 273 -34.63 4.56 -9.18
N TRP A 274 -33.84 5.26 -8.38
CA TRP A 274 -33.41 4.77 -7.08
C TRP A 274 -34.55 4.62 -6.06
N SER A 275 -35.55 5.51 -6.07
CA SER A 275 -36.73 5.37 -5.21
C SER A 275 -37.60 4.15 -5.53
N LYS A 276 -37.51 3.60 -6.75
CA LYS A 276 -38.18 2.33 -7.13
C LYS A 276 -37.39 1.09 -6.74
N ILE A 277 -36.06 1.18 -6.67
CA ILE A 277 -35.19 0.05 -6.29
C ILE A 277 -35.08 -0.06 -4.76
N THR A 278 -35.09 1.06 -4.03
CA THR A 278 -34.99 1.06 -2.56
C THR A 278 -36.30 0.72 -1.83
N GLY A 279 -37.40 0.49 -2.55
CA GLY A 279 -38.68 0.06 -1.96
C GLY A 279 -38.74 -1.42 -1.54
N SER A 280 -37.68 -2.21 -1.78
CA SER A 280 -37.68 -3.67 -1.60
C SER A 280 -36.34 -4.23 -1.11
N HIS A 281 -35.66 -3.58 -0.15
CA HIS A 281 -34.32 -3.99 0.31
C HIS A 281 -34.22 -4.14 1.84
N SER A 282 -35.05 -5.03 2.43
CA SER A 282 -34.73 -5.63 3.73
C SER A 282 -33.80 -6.85 3.60
N GLU A 283 -33.70 -7.44 2.40
CA GLU A 283 -32.92 -8.66 2.14
C GLU A 283 -31.41 -8.38 2.04
N SER A 284 -31.01 -7.26 1.42
CA SER A 284 -29.58 -6.88 1.28
C SER A 284 -28.92 -6.45 2.59
N GLN A 285 -29.70 -5.90 3.54
CA GLN A 285 -29.18 -5.55 4.86
C GLN A 285 -28.91 -6.80 5.71
N GLN A 286 -29.78 -7.81 5.62
CA GLN A 286 -29.54 -9.09 6.29
C GLN A 286 -28.34 -9.82 5.68
N GLU A 287 -28.23 -9.87 4.35
CA GLU A 287 -27.09 -10.50 3.68
C GLU A 287 -25.75 -9.83 4.05
N SER A 288 -25.71 -8.50 4.05
CA SER A 288 -24.54 -7.73 4.51
C SER A 288 -24.19 -8.01 5.98
N MET A 289 -25.21 -8.15 6.84
CA MET A 289 -25.02 -8.47 8.25
C MET A 289 -24.44 -9.87 8.44
N TYR A 290 -24.94 -10.89 7.73
CA TYR A 290 -24.40 -12.25 7.80
C TYR A 290 -22.96 -12.34 7.31
N LEU A 291 -22.62 -11.65 6.21
CA LEU A 291 -21.25 -11.59 5.71
C LEU A 291 -20.31 -10.92 6.73
N THR A 292 -20.75 -9.84 7.37
CA THR A 292 -19.97 -9.16 8.41
C THR A 292 -19.75 -10.07 9.61
N ARG A 293 -20.80 -10.74 10.09
CA ARG A 293 -20.71 -11.74 11.18
C ARG A 293 -19.75 -12.89 10.84
N ALA A 294 -19.78 -13.39 9.60
CA ALA A 294 -18.86 -14.44 9.15
C ALA A 294 -17.39 -13.97 9.16
N LYS A 295 -17.12 -12.74 8.70
CA LYS A 295 -15.78 -12.14 8.77
C LYS A 295 -15.28 -11.97 10.20
N ILE A 296 -16.15 -11.52 11.10
CA ILE A 296 -15.82 -11.40 12.53
C ILE A 296 -15.52 -12.77 13.14
N ALA A 297 -16.32 -13.79 12.84
CA ALA A 297 -16.09 -15.15 13.32
C ALA A 297 -14.75 -15.71 12.81
N GLN A 298 -14.38 -15.41 11.56
CA GLN A 298 -13.08 -15.78 11.01
C GLN A 298 -11.92 -15.09 11.76
N ALA A 299 -12.04 -13.78 12.03
CA ALA A 299 -11.05 -13.03 12.80
C ALA A 299 -10.89 -13.61 14.23
N LEU A 300 -11.99 -13.90 14.92
CA LEU A 300 -11.98 -14.52 16.25
C LEU A 300 -11.35 -15.93 16.25
N SER A 301 -11.61 -16.72 15.21
CA SER A 301 -10.97 -18.03 15.03
C SER A 301 -9.45 -17.89 14.93
N TYR A 302 -8.97 -16.89 14.18
CA TYR A 302 -7.54 -16.60 14.09
C TYR A 302 -6.95 -16.12 15.42
N MET A 303 -7.63 -15.18 16.10
CA MET A 303 -7.20 -14.70 17.42
C MET A 303 -7.11 -15.82 18.47
N THR A 304 -7.85 -16.92 18.30
CA THR A 304 -7.79 -18.08 19.20
C THR A 304 -6.40 -18.73 19.23
N GLN A 305 -5.65 -18.70 18.12
CA GLN A 305 -4.27 -19.17 18.09
C GLN A 305 -3.36 -18.31 18.99
N GLY A 306 -3.56 -16.98 18.94
CA GLY A 306 -2.89 -16.05 19.84
C GLY A 306 -3.20 -16.33 21.31
N LYS A 307 -4.45 -16.70 21.65
CA LYS A 307 -4.82 -17.05 23.03
C LYS A 307 -4.00 -18.21 23.58
N VAL A 308 -3.77 -19.25 22.75
CA VAL A 308 -2.98 -20.43 23.16
C VAL A 308 -1.55 -20.00 23.46
N MET A 309 -0.94 -19.20 22.59
CA MET A 309 0.44 -18.71 22.79
C MET A 309 0.57 -17.85 24.05
N VAL A 310 -0.36 -16.92 24.28
CA VAL A 310 -0.37 -16.08 25.50
C VAL A 310 -0.53 -16.94 26.76
N ALA A 311 -1.41 -17.95 26.69
CA ALA A 311 -1.64 -18.86 27.81
C ALA A 311 -0.42 -19.74 28.11
N GLU A 312 0.21 -20.33 27.09
CA GLU A 312 1.42 -21.14 27.25
C GLU A 312 2.56 -20.31 27.85
N TYR A 313 2.75 -19.09 27.37
CA TYR A 313 3.74 -18.18 27.93
C TYR A 313 3.49 -17.89 29.40
N TYR A 314 2.26 -17.54 29.78
CA TYR A 314 1.89 -17.28 31.17
C TYR A 314 2.11 -18.52 32.07
N MET A 315 1.82 -19.73 31.57
CA MET A 315 2.06 -20.96 32.32
C MET A 315 3.55 -21.27 32.51
N MET A 316 4.40 -20.83 31.59
CA MET A 316 5.86 -21.03 31.67
C MET A 316 6.54 -19.98 32.55
N GLU A 317 6.23 -18.71 32.34
CA GLU A 317 6.96 -17.58 32.96
C GLU A 317 6.24 -17.02 34.20
N GLY A 318 4.95 -17.32 34.38
CA GLY A 318 4.16 -16.77 35.49
C GLY A 318 3.76 -15.30 35.32
N GLU A 319 4.07 -14.68 34.17
CA GLU A 319 3.70 -13.32 33.80
C GLU A 319 3.15 -13.24 32.36
N TRP A 320 2.37 -12.19 32.06
CA TRP A 320 1.83 -12.00 30.72
C TRP A 320 2.92 -11.58 29.73
N PRO A 321 2.89 -12.05 28.48
CA PRO A 321 3.89 -11.67 27.49
C PRO A 321 3.80 -10.20 27.13
N ASP A 322 4.95 -9.57 26.87
CA ASP A 322 5.01 -8.24 26.28
C ASP A 322 4.97 -8.28 24.74
N GLN A 323 4.87 -7.10 24.13
CA GLN A 323 4.81 -6.93 22.68
C GLN A 323 5.94 -7.59 21.89
N ARG A 324 7.10 -7.83 22.51
CA ARG A 324 8.30 -8.35 21.82
C ARG A 324 8.15 -9.81 21.45
N LEU A 325 7.33 -10.58 22.19
CA LEU A 325 7.07 -11.99 21.88
C LEU A 325 6.25 -12.14 20.59
N PHE A 326 5.24 -11.27 20.40
CA PHE A 326 4.36 -11.31 19.23
C PHE A 326 5.06 -10.94 17.92
N ALA A 327 6.07 -10.06 17.99
CA ALA A 327 6.89 -9.68 16.84
C ALA A 327 7.66 -10.85 16.20
N GLN A 328 7.78 -12.00 16.87
CA GLN A 328 8.48 -13.18 16.34
C GLN A 328 7.54 -14.25 15.77
N GLY A 329 6.24 -14.21 16.09
CA GLY A 329 5.28 -15.28 15.75
C GLY A 329 4.17 -14.90 14.76
N PHE A 330 3.75 -13.63 14.71
CA PHE A 330 2.57 -13.18 13.95
C PHE A 330 2.84 -12.14 12.84
N ASP A 331 4.11 -11.86 12.53
CA ASP A 331 4.49 -10.76 11.61
C ASP A 331 4.31 -11.09 10.11
N ASP A 332 3.55 -12.14 9.77
CA ASP A 332 3.15 -12.37 8.38
C ASP A 332 1.90 -11.54 8.06
N ALA A 333 2.14 -10.31 7.60
CA ALA A 333 1.09 -9.41 7.13
C ALA A 333 0.12 -10.06 6.11
N THR A 334 0.57 -11.09 5.38
CA THR A 334 -0.24 -11.84 4.43
C THR A 334 -1.33 -12.65 5.14
N LEU A 335 -0.98 -13.35 6.23
CA LEU A 335 -1.91 -14.14 7.03
C LEU A 335 -2.97 -13.26 7.70
N LEU A 336 -2.61 -12.07 8.16
CA LEU A 336 -3.55 -11.14 8.77
C LEU A 336 -4.63 -10.69 7.76
N THR A 337 -4.21 -10.36 6.54
CA THR A 337 -5.13 -9.84 5.51
C THR A 337 -6.13 -10.90 5.05
N GLU A 338 -5.73 -12.18 4.98
CA GLU A 338 -6.61 -13.31 4.62
C GLU A 338 -7.72 -13.59 5.65
N HIS A 339 -7.53 -13.11 6.89
CA HIS A 339 -8.46 -13.32 7.99
C HIS A 339 -9.32 -12.09 8.35
N ASN A 340 -9.38 -11.10 7.45
CA ASN A 340 -10.06 -9.82 7.66
C ASN A 340 -9.51 -9.02 8.86
N ILE A 341 -8.24 -9.24 9.23
CA ILE A 341 -7.54 -8.49 10.27
C ILE A 341 -6.55 -7.56 9.58
N GLU A 342 -6.66 -6.26 9.83
CA GLU A 342 -5.71 -5.27 9.34
C GLU A 342 -4.42 -5.32 10.15
N THR A 343 -4.54 -5.28 11.49
CA THR A 343 -3.42 -5.38 12.41
C THR A 343 -3.81 -6.19 13.64
N LEU A 344 -2.89 -7.02 14.12
CA LEU A 344 -3.04 -7.78 15.36
C LEU A 344 -1.95 -7.34 16.34
N ASN A 345 -2.36 -6.78 17.47
CA ASN A 345 -1.47 -6.26 18.49
C ASN A 345 -1.60 -7.09 19.78
N LEU A 346 -0.48 -7.36 20.42
CA LEU A 346 -0.44 -7.80 21.81
C LEU A 346 -0.25 -6.55 22.70
N LEU A 347 -1.01 -6.44 23.78
CA LEU A 347 -0.88 -5.37 24.76
C LEU A 347 -0.08 -5.87 25.96
N ASN A 348 0.46 -4.96 26.77
CA ASN A 348 1.37 -5.29 27.87
C ASN A 348 0.72 -6.07 29.02
N ASP A 349 -0.61 -6.16 29.04
CA ASP A 349 -1.42 -6.94 29.98
C ASP A 349 -1.75 -8.35 29.42
N GLY A 350 -1.16 -8.74 28.29
CA GLY A 350 -1.46 -9.98 27.58
C GLY A 350 -2.73 -9.92 26.72
N SER A 351 -3.41 -8.77 26.65
CA SER A 351 -4.59 -8.63 25.81
C SER A 351 -4.24 -8.67 24.32
N ILE A 352 -5.06 -9.35 23.53
CA ILE A 352 -4.89 -9.45 22.07
C ILE A 352 -5.92 -8.53 21.42
N GLN A 353 -5.46 -7.51 20.70
CA GLN A 353 -6.32 -6.55 19.99
C GLN A 353 -6.20 -6.74 18.48
N ALA A 354 -7.29 -7.08 17.81
CA ALA A 354 -7.38 -7.18 16.35
C ALA A 354 -8.17 -5.98 15.81
N TYR A 355 -7.55 -5.22 14.91
CA TYR A 355 -8.24 -4.23 14.09
C TYR A 355 -8.75 -4.93 12.85
N LEU A 356 -10.03 -4.78 12.55
CA LEU A 356 -10.69 -5.47 11.45
C LEU A 356 -10.56 -4.63 10.17
N ASN A 357 -10.34 -5.31 9.04
CA ASN A 357 -10.27 -4.67 7.73
C ASN A 357 -11.68 -4.35 7.20
N PHE A 358 -12.37 -3.44 7.88
CA PHE A 358 -13.67 -2.89 7.52
C PHE A 358 -13.54 -1.41 7.12
N SER A 359 -14.63 -0.83 6.59
CA SER A 359 -14.64 0.60 6.21
C SER A 359 -14.49 1.56 7.39
N ARG A 360 -14.60 1.05 8.61
CA ARG A 360 -14.38 1.77 9.88
C ARG A 360 -13.30 1.04 10.67
N PRO A 361 -12.50 1.76 11.48
CA PRO A 361 -11.44 1.18 12.30
C PRO A 361 -12.03 0.47 13.53
N ASP A 362 -12.83 -0.57 13.29
CA ASP A 362 -13.43 -1.38 14.35
C ASP A 362 -12.43 -2.41 14.87
N TYR A 363 -12.50 -2.73 16.16
CA TYR A 363 -11.60 -3.69 16.79
C TYR A 363 -12.30 -4.66 17.73
N ILE A 364 -11.60 -5.75 17.99
CA ILE A 364 -11.93 -6.77 18.99
C ILE A 364 -10.72 -6.94 19.90
N THR A 365 -10.94 -6.89 21.21
CA THR A 365 -9.93 -7.10 22.24
C THR A 365 -10.27 -8.35 23.04
N LEU A 366 -9.34 -9.28 23.16
CA LEU A 366 -9.44 -10.45 24.03
C LEU A 366 -8.52 -10.25 25.23
N THR A 367 -9.08 -10.10 26.43
CA THR A 367 -8.33 -9.80 27.66
C THR A 367 -8.26 -11.03 28.53
N PRO A 368 -7.06 -11.57 28.81
CA PRO A 368 -6.91 -12.72 29.70
C PRO A 368 -7.04 -12.31 31.17
N THR A 369 -7.49 -13.23 32.02
CA THR A 369 -7.49 -13.08 33.48
C THR A 369 -7.19 -14.43 34.10
N ALA A 370 -6.12 -14.50 34.88
CA ALA A 370 -5.73 -15.72 35.59
C ALA A 370 -6.59 -15.89 36.86
N LYS A 371 -7.15 -17.08 37.05
CA LYS A 371 -7.89 -17.48 38.26
C LYS A 371 -7.44 -18.87 38.68
N GLY A 372 -6.37 -18.93 39.47
CA GLY A 372 -5.69 -20.19 39.80
C GLY A 372 -4.97 -20.77 38.58
N SER A 373 -5.25 -22.03 38.24
CA SER A 373 -4.70 -22.70 37.05
C SER A 373 -5.49 -22.46 35.77
N MET A 374 -6.60 -21.70 35.84
CA MET A 374 -7.44 -21.40 34.68
C MET A 374 -7.19 -19.98 34.19
N ILE A 375 -7.10 -19.82 32.87
CA ILE A 375 -7.07 -18.51 32.20
C ILE A 375 -8.44 -18.27 31.57
N LEU A 376 -9.16 -17.28 32.11
CA LEU A 376 -10.42 -16.82 31.56
C LEU A 376 -10.17 -15.71 30.55
N TRP A 377 -10.99 -15.63 29.51
CA TRP A 377 -10.87 -14.59 28.48
C TRP A 377 -12.15 -13.79 28.40
N LYS A 378 -12.05 -12.48 28.57
CA LYS A 378 -13.13 -11.55 28.27
C LYS A 378 -12.94 -11.01 26.86
N CYS A 379 -14.04 -10.78 26.16
CA CYS A 379 -14.03 -10.18 24.83
C CYS A 379 -14.67 -8.80 24.90
N TYR A 380 -14.00 -7.82 24.33
CA TYR A 380 -14.47 -6.44 24.17
C TYR A 380 -14.45 -6.06 22.69
N THR A 381 -15.35 -5.17 22.26
CA THR A 381 -15.40 -4.74 20.86
C THR A 381 -15.99 -3.35 20.68
N SER A 382 -15.52 -2.63 19.65
CA SER A 382 -16.10 -1.37 19.20
C SER A 382 -17.23 -1.55 18.17
N LEU A 383 -17.49 -2.79 17.75
CA LEU A 383 -18.50 -3.10 16.74
C LEU A 383 -19.92 -2.78 17.24
N ASP A 384 -20.80 -2.38 16.33
CA ASP A 384 -22.23 -2.20 16.60
C ASP A 384 -22.84 -3.50 17.15
N SER A 385 -23.64 -3.39 18.21
CA SER A 385 -24.23 -4.52 18.94
C SER A 385 -24.92 -5.54 18.04
N ARG A 386 -25.53 -5.07 16.93
CA ARG A 386 -26.21 -5.93 15.95
C ARG A 386 -25.28 -6.96 15.30
N PHE A 387 -23.97 -6.73 15.25
CA PHE A 387 -23.02 -7.69 14.71
C PHE A 387 -22.49 -8.67 15.76
N VAL A 388 -22.66 -8.36 17.04
CA VAL A 388 -21.99 -9.07 18.14
C VAL A 388 -22.95 -9.73 19.13
N GLU A 389 -24.27 -9.62 18.97
CA GLU A 389 -25.27 -10.30 19.82
C GLU A 389 -25.01 -11.80 20.08
N THR A 390 -24.37 -12.50 19.13
CA THR A 390 -24.05 -13.94 19.25
C THR A 390 -22.62 -14.24 19.69
N LEU A 391 -21.78 -13.21 19.74
CA LEU A 391 -20.39 -13.31 20.14
C LEU A 391 -20.37 -12.81 21.58
N ASN A 392 -19.96 -13.63 22.55
CA ASN A 392 -19.92 -13.25 23.97
C ASN A 392 -18.86 -12.14 24.22
N CYS A 393 -19.05 -10.98 23.63
CA CYS A 393 -18.20 -9.81 23.60
C CYS A 393 -19.01 -8.63 24.09
N GLU A 394 -18.47 -7.92 25.08
CA GLU A 394 -19.06 -6.70 25.63
C GLU A 394 -18.68 -5.51 24.74
N GLN A 395 -19.59 -4.57 24.55
CA GLN A 395 -19.29 -3.34 23.83
C GLN A 395 -18.56 -2.38 24.78
N GLU A 396 -17.45 -1.79 24.30
CA GLU A 396 -16.66 -0.80 25.07
C GLU A 396 -17.33 0.59 25.17
#